data_AF-A0A7I7MMA8-F1
#
_entry.id   AF-A0A7I7MMA8-F1
#
_cell.length_a   1.000
_cell.length_b   1.000
_cell.length_c   1.000
_cell.angle_alpha   90.00
_cell.angle_beta   90.00
_cell.angle_gamma   90.00
#
_symmetry.space_group_name_H-M   'P 1'
#
loop_
_entity.id
_entity.type
_entity.pdbx_description
1 polymer ?
#
loop_
_entity_poly.entity_id
_entity_poly.type
_entity_poly.pdbx_seq_one_letter_code
_entity_poly.pdbx_strand_id
1 'polypeptide(L)' 'MTRTLIDTNDELLKRAQAVLGTVTKKDTVNAALAQVVALAARRQFLDDARRGELADAVDEVMTDRAWRR' A
#
# COMPACT_ATOMS: atom_id res chain seq x y z
N MET A 1 11.34 0.20 -14.99
CA MET A 1 10.81 1.53 -14.60
C MET A 1 11.12 2.52 -15.71
N THR A 2 10.16 3.40 -16.03
CA THR A 2 10.35 4.51 -16.96
C THR A 2 10.97 5.71 -16.22
N ARG A 3 11.83 6.50 -16.87
CA ARG A 3 12.35 7.74 -16.29
C ARG A 3 11.35 8.86 -16.54
N THR A 4 10.94 9.53 -15.47
CA THR A 4 10.03 10.67 -15.51
C THR A 4 10.72 11.85 -14.83
N LEU A 5 10.75 13.00 -15.50
CA LEU A 5 11.23 14.25 -14.90
C LEU A 5 10.05 14.89 -14.17
N ILE A 6 10.21 15.14 -12.87
CA ILE A 6 9.21 15.79 -12.03
C ILE A 6 9.89 16.81 -11.13
N ASP A 7 9.23 17.94 -10.91
CA ASP A 7 9.63 18.87 -9.86
C ASP A 7 9.13 18.35 -8.52
N THR A 8 10.00 18.39 -7.51
CA THR A 8 9.67 17.91 -6.17
C THR A 8 10.08 18.94 -5.12
N ASN A 9 9.32 19.02 -4.04
CA ASN A 9 9.71 19.82 -2.89
C ASN A 9 10.80 19.08 -2.10
N ASP A 10 12.03 19.57 -2.19
CA ASP A 10 13.20 18.93 -1.59
C ASP A 10 13.14 18.84 -0.06
N GLU A 11 12.49 19.79 0.61
CA GLU A 11 12.33 19.76 2.06
C GLU A 11 11.31 18.70 2.50
N LEU A 12 10.19 18.56 1.78
CA LEU A 12 9.26 17.46 2.01
C LEU A 12 9.90 16.12 1.69
N LEU A 13 10.71 16.05 0.64
CA LEU A 13 11.40 14.82 0.25
C LEU A 13 12.38 14.35 1.34
N LYS A 14 13.15 15.26 1.94
CA LYS A 14 14.02 14.94 3.08
C LYS A 14 13.24 14.43 4.30
N ARG A 15 12.10 15.05 4.61
CA ARG A 15 11.24 14.57 5.71
C ARG A 15 10.68 13.19 5.41
N ALA A 16 10.24 12.95 4.17
CA ALA A 16 9.78 11.65 3.74
C ALA A 16 10.91 10.61 3.82
N GLN A 17 12.15 10.96 3.46
CA GLN A 17 13.33 10.09 3.63
C GLN A 17 13.54 9.67 5.08
N ALA A 18 13.45 10.60 6.03
CA ALA A 18 13.58 10.30 7.44
C ALA A 18 12.45 9.38 7.94
N VAL A 19 11.20 9.64 7.54
CA VAL A 19 10.04 8.83 7.92
C VAL A 19 10.09 7.43 7.32
N LEU A 20 10.53 7.32 6.06
CA LEU A 20 10.55 6.06 5.30
C LEU A 20 11.85 5.28 5.47
N GLY A 21 12.88 5.87 6.08
CA GLY A 21 14.21 5.27 6.20
C GLY A 21 14.94 5.10 4.86
N THR A 22 14.62 5.91 3.85
CA THR A 22 15.13 5.77 2.48
C THR A 22 16.33 6.70 2.21
N VAL A 23 17.35 6.18 1.53
CA VAL A 23 18.59 6.93 1.26
C VAL A 23 18.50 7.75 -0.03
N THR A 24 17.83 7.25 -1.08
CA THR A 24 17.77 7.94 -2.36
C THR A 24 16.42 8.61 -2.62
N LYS A 25 16.41 9.70 -3.38
CA LYS A 25 15.19 10.40 -3.81
C LYS A 25 14.21 9.43 -4.52
N LYS A 26 14.74 8.59 -5.42
CA LYS A 26 13.96 7.57 -6.16
C LYS A 26 13.30 6.57 -5.21
N ASP A 27 14.05 6.02 -4.26
CA ASP A 27 13.51 5.00 -3.35
C ASP A 27 12.44 5.61 -2.46
N THR A 28 12.62 6.85 -2.04
CA THR A 28 11.63 7.62 -1.27
C THR A 28 10.33 7.78 -2.05
N VAL A 29 10.41 8.21 -3.31
CA VAL A 29 9.22 8.37 -4.16
C VAL A 29 8.51 7.03 -4.37
N ASN A 30 9.25 5.97 -4.69
CA ASN A 30 8.67 4.65 -4.90
C ASN A 30 8.03 4.08 -3.62
N ALA A 31 8.70 4.22 -2.47
CA ALA A 31 8.17 3.79 -1.18
C ALA A 31 6.92 4.58 -0.79
N ALA A 32 6.92 5.90 -1.01
CA ALA A 32 5.74 6.74 -0.74
C ALA A 32 4.54 6.32 -1.61
N LEU A 33 4.74 6.08 -2.91
CA LEU A 33 3.69 5.60 -3.80
C LEU A 33 3.15 4.23 -3.37
N ALA A 34 4.04 3.31 -2.99
CA ALA A 34 3.64 2.00 -2.47
C ALA A 34 2.81 2.11 -1.18
N GLN A 35 3.19 3.00 -0.27
CA GLN A 35 2.42 3.23 0.96
C GLN A 35 1.04 3.82 0.69
N VAL A 36 0.90 4.74 -0.27
CA VAL A 36 -0.40 5.31 -0.65
C VAL A 36 -1.32 4.23 -1.22
N VAL A 37 -0.81 3.38 -2.11
CA VAL A 37 -1.57 2.25 -2.67
C VAL A 37 -1.96 1.27 -1.56
N ALA A 38 -1.03 0.90 -0.68
CA ALA A 38 -1.33 0.01 0.44
C ALA A 38 -2.36 0.61 1.41
N LEU A 39 -2.31 1.91 1.67
CA LEU A 39 -3.30 2.61 2.49
C LEU A 39 -4.69 2.59 1.84
N ALA A 40 -4.77 2.82 0.53
CA ALA A 40 -6.03 2.74 -0.20
C ALA A 40 -6.63 1.32 -0.14
N ALA A 41 -5.81 0.30 -0.36
CA ALA A 41 -6.23 -1.10 -0.27
C ALA A 41 -6.74 -1.46 1.14
N ARG A 42 -6.04 -1.01 2.20
CA ARG A 42 -6.47 -1.21 3.60
C ARG A 42 -7.81 -0.54 3.88
N ARG A 43 -8.04 0.67 3.36
CA ARG A 43 -9.31 1.38 3.53
C ARG A 43 -10.45 0.65 2.82
N GLN A 44 -10.22 0.26 1.57
CA GLN A 44 -11.20 -0.51 0.80
C GLN A 44 -11.55 -1.82 1.51
N PHE A 45 -10.55 -2.57 1.98
CA PHE A 45 -10.77 -3.81 2.72
C PHE A 45 -11.66 -3.61 3.94
N LEU A 46 -11.44 -2.53 4.72
CA LEU A 46 -12.29 -2.23 5.87
C LEU A 46 -13.72 -1.83 5.47
N ASP A 47 -13.88 -1.15 4.34
CA ASP A 47 -15.20 -0.78 3.84
C ASP A 47 -15.96 -2.00 3.30
N ASP A 48 -15.30 -2.90 2.59
CA ASP A 48 -15.85 -4.19 2.15
C ASP A 48 -16.26 -5.04 3.36
N ALA A 49 -15.43 -5.06 4.42
CA ALA A 49 -15.74 -5.73 5.68
C ALA A 49 -17.03 -5.19 6.31
N ARG A 50 -17.19 -3.87 6.37
CA ARG A 50 -18.40 -3.22 6.92
C ARG A 50 -19.64 -3.51 6.09
N ARG A 51 -19.51 -3.68 4.77
CA ARG A 51 -20.60 -4.04 3.87
C ARG A 51 -20.96 -5.53 3.93
N GLY A 52 -20.20 -6.35 4.66
CA GLY A 52 -20.39 -7.79 4.74
C GLY A 52 -19.86 -8.54 3.51
N GLU A 53 -19.12 -7.86 2.63
CA GLU A 53 -18.59 -8.43 1.38
C GLU A 53 -17.40 -9.39 1.63
N LEU A 54 -16.90 -9.45 2.87
CA LEU A 54 -15.88 -10.39 3.31
C LEU A 54 -16.45 -11.63 4.03
N ALA A 55 -17.77 -11.83 4.03
CA ALA A 55 -18.40 -12.96 4.74
C ALA A 55 -17.84 -14.33 4.27
N ASP A 56 -17.60 -14.50 2.97
CA ASP A 56 -17.02 -15.73 2.44
C ASP A 56 -15.54 -15.93 2.84
N ALA A 57 -14.83 -14.84 3.15
CA ALA A 57 -13.43 -14.88 3.57
C ALA A 57 -13.27 -15.27 5.06
N VAL A 58 -14.34 -15.22 5.85
CA VAL A 58 -14.36 -15.67 7.25
C VAL A 58 -15.06 -17.03 7.43
N ASP A 59 -15.63 -17.60 6.36
CA ASP A 59 -16.16 -18.95 6.36
C ASP A 59 -15.01 -19.98 6.44
N GLU A 60 -15.03 -20.78 7.50
CA GLU A 60 -14.03 -21.81 7.82
C GLU A 60 -13.91 -22.86 6.71
N VAL A 61 -15.03 -23.16 6.03
CA VAL A 61 -15.04 -24.13 4.92
C VAL A 61 -14.38 -23.55 3.66
N MET A 62 -14.49 -22.24 3.43
CA MET A 62 -13.93 -21.57 2.26
C MET A 62 -12.45 -21.24 2.43
N THR A 63 -12.04 -20.83 3.62
CA THR A 63 -10.64 -20.59 3.97
C THR A 63 -9.79 -21.86 3.84
N ASP A 64 -10.25 -22.99 4.37
CA ASP A 64 -9.56 -24.29 4.28
C ASP A 64 -9.32 -24.76 2.82
N ARG A 65 -10.18 -24.38 1.88
CA ARG A 65 -10.01 -24.66 0.44
C ARG A 65 -9.02 -23.72 -0.24
N ALA A 66 -8.96 -22.46 0.18
CA ALA A 66 -8.09 -21.45 -0.44
C ALA A 66 -6.59 -21.72 -0.18
N TRP A 67 -6.24 -22.29 0.98
CA TRP A 67 -4.85 -22.54 1.40
C TRP A 67 -4.29 -23.91 0.98
N ARG A 68 -5.10 -24.80 0.40
CA ARG A 68 -4.68 -26.14 -0.06
C ARG A 68 -4.20 -26.19 -1.51
N ARG A 69 -3.97 -25.03 -2.14
CA ARG A 69 -3.52 -24.90 -3.52
C ARG A 69 -2.10 -24.35 -3.58
#